data_AF-A0A3D1AKN9-F1
#
_entry.id   AF-A0A3D1AKN9-F1
#
_cell.length_a   1.000
_cell.length_b   1.000
_cell.length_c   1.000
_cell.angle_alpha   90.00
_cell.angle_beta   90.00
_cell.angle_gamma   90.00
#
_symmetry.space_group_name_H-M   'P 1'
#
loop_
_entity.id
_entity.type
_entity.pdbx_description
1 polymer ?
#
loop_
_entity_poly.entity_id
_entity_poly.type
_entity_poly.pdbx_seq_one_letter_code
_entity_poly.pdbx_strand_id
1 'polypeptide(L)'
;MSKCSSGTCGSKKASGCGSADAAVAQQNTAIAASLDRIRNKILVMSGKGGVGKSTISVNLALGLAGKGYKVGLMDVDLHGPDIVRMLGLSGRMDGPLTKDGKMPPLQYNDRLKVISLESMMENRDEP
;
A
#
# COMPACT_ATOMS: atom_id res chain seq x y z
N MET A 1 -36.19 37.14 -39.92
CA MET A 1 -36.46 36.53 -38.60
C MET A 1 -35.49 35.37 -38.46
N SER A 2 -34.51 35.28 -37.56
CA SER A 2 -34.07 36.11 -36.44
C SER A 2 -32.56 35.90 -36.23
N LYS A 3 -31.94 36.92 -35.64
CA LYS A 3 -30.52 37.21 -35.42
C LYS A 3 -29.70 36.09 -34.72
N CYS A 4 -28.51 35.80 -35.25
CA CYS A 4 -27.35 35.43 -34.43
C CYS A 4 -26.83 36.69 -33.75
N SER A 5 -26.75 36.67 -32.42
CA SER A 5 -26.16 37.75 -31.62
C SER A 5 -24.83 37.28 -31.03
N SER A 6 -23.85 38.15 -31.23
CA SER A 6 -22.49 38.20 -30.69
C SER A 6 -22.33 37.73 -29.24
N GLY A 7 -21.32 36.89 -29.01
CA GLY A 7 -20.73 36.62 -27.71
C GLY A 7 -19.28 36.16 -27.89
N THR A 8 -18.36 37.11 -28.02
CA THR A 8 -16.91 36.85 -27.98
C THR A 8 -16.53 36.42 -26.58
N CYS A 9 -15.92 35.24 -26.42
CA CYS A 9 -15.15 34.93 -25.22
C CYS A 9 -13.92 34.09 -25.59
N GLY A 10 -12.77 34.76 -25.51
CA GLY A 10 -11.53 34.22 -24.93
C GLY A 10 -10.93 32.95 -25.52
N SER A 11 -9.93 33.16 -26.37
CA SER A 11 -8.86 32.20 -26.65
C SER A 11 -8.29 31.58 -25.37
N LYS A 12 -8.60 30.32 -25.08
CA LYS A 12 -7.64 29.34 -24.56
C LYS A 12 -7.95 27.99 -25.17
N LYS A 13 -7.04 27.51 -26.01
CA LYS A 13 -6.95 26.11 -26.42
C LYS A 13 -7.13 25.24 -25.17
N ALA A 14 -8.17 24.42 -25.15
CA ALA A 14 -8.24 23.24 -24.33
C ALA A 14 -7.14 22.29 -24.83
N SER A 15 -5.92 22.47 -24.33
CA SER A 15 -4.77 21.65 -24.69
C SER A 15 -4.13 21.12 -23.42
N GLY A 16 -4.54 19.90 -23.08
CA GLY A 16 -3.81 19.01 -22.17
C GLY A 16 -4.31 19.01 -20.73
N CYS A 17 -5.49 18.46 -20.45
CA CYS A 17 -5.67 17.78 -19.17
C CYS A 17 -4.97 16.41 -19.31
N GLY A 18 -3.82 16.27 -18.66
CA GLY A 18 -2.97 15.10 -18.84
C GLY A 18 -3.70 13.86 -18.36
N SER A 19 -3.72 12.81 -19.19
CA SER A 19 -4.21 11.48 -18.82
C SER A 19 -3.58 10.95 -17.51
N ALA A 20 -2.41 11.46 -17.14
CA ALA A 20 -1.74 11.18 -15.87
C ALA A 20 -2.54 11.65 -14.64
N ASP A 21 -3.17 12.82 -14.68
CA ASP A 21 -3.93 13.36 -13.53
C ASP A 21 -5.19 12.54 -13.27
N ALA A 22 -5.85 12.09 -14.33
CA ALA A 22 -7.03 11.22 -14.25
C ALA A 22 -6.68 9.82 -13.69
N ALA A 23 -5.54 9.25 -14.11
CA ALA A 23 -5.07 7.96 -13.61
C ALA A 23 -4.72 8.01 -12.12
N VAL A 24 -4.04 9.07 -11.67
CA VAL A 24 -3.70 9.28 -10.25
C VAL A 24 -4.97 9.47 -9.41
N ALA A 25 -5.95 10.25 -9.90
CA ALA A 25 -7.23 10.42 -9.22
C ALA A 25 -7.97 9.08 -9.03
N GLN A 26 -8.01 8.26 -10.08
CA GLN A 26 -8.63 6.93 -10.02
C GLN A 26 -7.91 5.98 -9.04
N GLN A 27 -6.57 6.02 -9.00
CA GLN A 27 -5.79 5.26 -8.02
C GLN A 27 -6.07 5.70 -6.58
N ASN A 28 -6.14 7.01 -6.32
CA ASN A 28 -6.44 7.55 -5.00
C ASN A 28 -7.83 7.11 -4.50
N THR A 29 -8.83 7.10 -5.37
CA THR A 29 -10.17 6.58 -5.03
C THR A 29 -10.13 5.09 -4.67
N ALA A 30 -9.38 4.28 -5.43
CA ALA A 30 -9.24 2.85 -5.15
C ALA A 30 -8.50 2.56 -3.83
N ILE A 31 -7.48 3.37 -3.50
CA ILE A 31 -6.77 3.31 -2.22
C ILE A 31 -7.71 3.68 -1.08
N ALA A 32 -8.45 4.79 -1.20
CA ALA A 32 -9.40 5.24 -0.20
C ALA A 32 -10.46 4.16 0.09
N ALA A 33 -11.10 3.61 -0.95
CA ALA A 33 -12.08 2.54 -0.81
C ALA A 33 -11.50 1.27 -0.16
N SER A 34 -10.22 0.95 -0.41
CA SER A 34 -9.55 -0.19 0.23
C SER A 34 -9.27 0.07 1.72
N LEU A 35 -8.82 1.27 2.07
CA LEU A 35 -8.50 1.67 3.45
C LEU A 35 -9.74 1.91 4.32
N ASP A 36 -10.90 2.18 3.70
CA ASP A 36 -12.19 2.36 4.40
C ASP A 36 -12.66 1.06 5.06
N ARG A 37 -12.28 -0.08 4.50
CA ARG A 37 -12.57 -1.42 5.05
C ARG A 37 -11.78 -1.72 6.33
N ILE A 38 -10.75 -0.91 6.63
CA ILE A 38 -9.86 -1.08 7.77
C ILE A 38 -10.33 -0.19 8.92
N ARG A 39 -10.91 -0.81 9.96
CA ARG A 39 -11.46 -0.11 11.13
C ARG A 39 -10.40 0.70 11.88
N ASN A 40 -9.23 0.12 12.12
CA ASN A 40 -8.17 0.74 12.91
C ASN A 40 -6.86 0.75 12.10
N LYS A 41 -6.23 1.92 11.98
CA LYS A 41 -4.99 2.13 11.24
C LYS A 41 -3.94 2.65 12.23
N ILE A 42 -2.91 1.84 12.49
CA ILE A 42 -1.85 2.17 13.46
C ILE A 42 -0.57 2.38 12.68
N LEU A 43 0.01 3.57 12.81
CA LEU A 43 1.27 3.93 12.17
C LEU A 43 2.39 3.90 13.22
N VAL A 44 3.40 3.05 12.98
CA VAL A 44 4.58 2.94 13.85
C VAL A 44 5.76 3.59 13.13
N MET A 45 6.26 4.70 13.65
CA MET A 45 7.39 5.46 13.08
C MET A 45 8.52 5.57 14.08
N SER A 46 9.74 5.78 13.57
CA SER A 46 10.92 6.11 14.38
C SER A 46 11.69 7.25 13.71
N GLY A 47 12.23 8.15 14.53
CA GLY A 47 13.15 9.21 14.07
C GLY A 47 14.61 8.77 13.93
N LYS A 48 14.98 7.56 14.36
CA LYS A 48 16.35 7.01 14.29
C LYS A 48 16.36 5.52 13.96
N GLY A 49 17.40 5.06 13.26
CA GLY A 49 17.63 3.64 13.01
C GLY A 49 17.93 2.88 14.32
N GLY A 50 17.54 1.60 14.38
CA GLY A 50 17.92 0.71 15.50
C GLY A 50 17.09 0.81 16.78
N VAL A 51 16.05 1.64 16.85
CA VAL A 51 15.20 1.75 18.06
C VAL A 51 14.21 0.59 18.25
N GLY A 52 14.18 -0.38 17.33
CA GLY A 52 13.26 -1.51 17.39
C GLY A 52 11.85 -1.25 16.85
N LYS A 53 11.66 -0.26 15.95
CA LYS A 53 10.37 0.00 15.26
C LYS A 53 9.72 -1.29 14.76
N SER A 54 10.44 -2.06 13.94
CA SER A 54 9.92 -3.28 13.33
C SER A 54 9.58 -4.34 14.38
N THR A 55 10.39 -4.46 15.43
CA THR A 55 10.12 -5.34 16.58
C THR A 55 8.82 -4.97 17.30
N ILE A 56 8.58 -3.68 17.53
CA ILE A 56 7.34 -3.20 18.16
C ILE A 56 6.14 -3.47 17.24
N SER A 57 6.27 -3.17 15.94
CA SER A 57 5.20 -3.42 14.95
C SER A 57 4.81 -4.89 14.87
N VAL A 58 5.79 -5.79 14.81
CA VAL A 58 5.57 -7.25 14.76
C VAL A 58 4.89 -7.74 16.03
N ASN A 59 5.41 -7.40 17.21
CA ASN A 59 4.82 -7.83 18.48
C ASN A 59 3.41 -7.27 18.68
N LEU A 60 3.15 -6.03 18.27
CA LEU A 60 1.81 -5.45 18.31
C LEU A 60 0.85 -6.23 17.41
N ALA A 61 1.26 -6.55 16.19
CA ALA A 61 0.45 -7.30 15.25
C ALA A 61 0.14 -8.73 15.76
N LEU A 62 1.16 -9.42 16.29
CA LEU A 62 1.00 -10.75 16.91
C LEU A 62 0.07 -10.69 18.13
N GLY A 63 0.22 -9.70 19.01
CA GLY A 63 -0.63 -9.53 20.18
C GLY A 63 -2.10 -9.27 19.82
N LEU A 64 -2.35 -8.47 18.78
CA LEU A 64 -3.71 -8.23 18.29
C LEU A 64 -4.30 -9.48 17.61
N ALA A 65 -3.51 -10.20 16.81
CA ALA A 65 -3.95 -11.45 16.20
C ALA A 65 -4.26 -12.52 17.26
N GLY A 66 -3.43 -12.64 18.29
CA GLY A 66 -3.63 -13.54 19.43
C GLY A 66 -4.89 -13.22 20.26
N LYS A 67 -5.28 -11.95 20.32
CA LYS A 67 -6.57 -11.51 20.89
C LYS A 67 -7.79 -11.76 19.99
N GLY A 68 -7.59 -12.33 18.80
CA GLY A 68 -8.67 -12.71 17.89
C GLY A 68 -9.03 -11.67 16.82
N TYR A 69 -8.30 -10.56 16.72
CA TYR A 69 -8.53 -9.55 15.70
C TYR A 69 -7.98 -9.97 14.33
N LYS A 70 -8.60 -9.50 13.24
CA LYS A 70 -8.04 -9.61 11.88
C LYS A 70 -7.02 -8.50 11.68
N VAL A 71 -5.76 -8.85 11.44
CA VAL A 71 -4.63 -7.93 11.40
C VAL A 71 -3.91 -8.05 10.07
N GLY A 72 -3.64 -6.90 9.45
CA GLY A 72 -2.68 -6.75 8.36
C GLY A 72 -1.46 -5.99 8.86
N LEU A 73 -0.27 -6.52 8.61
CA LEU A 73 1.00 -5.85 8.87
C LEU A 73 1.63 -5.48 7.53
N MET A 74 1.93 -4.21 7.32
CA MET A 74 2.57 -3.71 6.11
C MET A 74 3.90 -3.06 6.47
N ASP A 75 4.99 -3.55 5.88
CA ASP A 75 6.30 -2.92 5.95
C ASP A 75 6.59 -2.13 4.67
N VAL A 76 7.13 -0.93 4.86
CA VAL A 76 7.60 -0.05 3.78
C VAL A 76 9.08 0.29 3.94
N ASP A 77 9.76 -0.31 4.92
CA ASP A 77 11.17 -0.10 5.18
C ASP A 77 12.02 -0.99 4.26
N LEU A 78 12.90 -0.36 3.48
CA LEU A 78 13.83 -1.07 2.58
C LEU A 78 15.17 -1.40 3.26
N HIS A 79 15.53 -0.73 4.36
CA HIS A 79 16.88 -0.72 4.92
C HIS A 79 16.97 -1.35 6.33
N GLY A 80 15.93 -2.07 6.77
CA GLY A 80 15.84 -2.68 8.10
C GLY A 80 15.83 -4.22 8.09
N PRO A 81 15.91 -4.88 9.27
CA PRO A 81 15.67 -6.31 9.37
C PRO A 81 14.23 -6.62 8.96
N ASP A 82 14.09 -7.50 7.98
CA ASP A 82 12.82 -7.83 7.34
C ASP A 82 11.79 -8.34 8.34
N ILE A 83 10.60 -7.74 8.34
CA ILE A 83 9.45 -8.25 9.09
C ILE A 83 9.10 -9.70 8.67
N VAL A 84 9.27 -10.06 7.40
CA VAL A 84 9.00 -11.42 6.90
C VAL A 84 10.00 -12.40 7.52
N ARG A 85 11.30 -12.07 7.54
CA ARG A 85 12.33 -12.85 8.24
C ARG A 85 12.10 -12.91 9.75
N MET A 86 11.69 -11.81 10.40
CA MET A 86 11.39 -11.78 11.83
C MET A 86 10.25 -12.72 12.22
N LEU A 87 9.30 -12.92 11.31
CA LEU A 87 8.18 -13.84 11.48
C LEU A 87 8.53 -15.29 11.08
N GLY A 88 9.77 -15.56 10.67
CA GLY A 88 10.20 -16.88 10.19
C GLY A 88 9.51 -17.31 8.90
N LEU A 89 8.95 -16.35 8.15
CA LEU A 89 8.33 -16.62 6.87
C LEU A 89 9.43 -16.64 5.80
N SER A 90 9.42 -17.67 4.96
CA SER A 90 10.41 -17.86 3.89
C SER A 90 9.72 -17.97 2.52
N GLY A 91 8.83 -17.02 2.23
CA GLY A 91 8.06 -16.97 1.01
C GLY A 91 8.23 -15.65 0.29
N ARG A 92 8.30 -15.69 -1.04
CA ARG A 92 8.19 -14.50 -1.89
C ARG A 92 6.72 -14.20 -2.13
N MET A 93 6.40 -12.96 -2.47
CA MET A 93 5.05 -12.59 -2.91
C MET A 93 4.89 -12.81 -4.42
N ASP A 94 5.47 -13.88 -4.95
CA ASP A 94 5.48 -14.23 -6.37
C ASP A 94 4.30 -15.11 -6.80
N GLY A 95 3.34 -15.33 -5.89
CA GLY A 95 2.10 -16.03 -6.20
C GLY A 95 1.26 -15.32 -7.27
N PRO A 96 0.38 -16.06 -7.97
CA PRO A 96 -0.50 -15.47 -8.97
C PRO A 96 -1.34 -14.33 -8.37
N LEU A 97 -1.51 -13.26 -9.13
CA LEU A 97 -2.37 -12.15 -8.74
C LEU A 97 -3.76 -12.66 -8.38
N THR A 98 -4.40 -12.02 -7.41
CA THR A 98 -5.79 -12.28 -7.07
C THR A 98 -6.69 -11.99 -8.27
N LYS A 99 -7.95 -12.45 -8.22
CA LYS A 99 -8.96 -12.16 -9.26
C LYS A 99 -9.12 -10.65 -9.55
N ASP A 100 -8.78 -9.81 -8.58
CA ASP A 100 -8.83 -8.35 -8.66
C ASP A 100 -7.50 -7.73 -9.14
N GLY A 101 -6.55 -8.55 -9.61
CA GLY A 101 -5.23 -8.10 -10.07
C GLY A 101 -4.29 -7.64 -8.96
N LYS A 102 -4.53 -8.02 -7.70
CA LYS A 102 -3.71 -7.60 -6.54
C LYS A 102 -2.74 -8.69 -6.11
N MET A 103 -1.59 -8.30 -5.57
CA MET A 103 -0.64 -9.25 -4.99
C MET A 103 -1.21 -9.88 -3.70
N PRO A 104 -1.22 -11.21 -3.57
CA PRO A 104 -1.66 -11.85 -2.33
C PRO A 104 -0.64 -11.59 -1.21
N PRO A 105 -1.09 -11.25 0.01
CA PRO A 105 -0.18 -11.08 1.15
C PRO A 105 0.36 -12.42 1.64
N LEU A 106 1.53 -12.41 2.28
CA LEU A 106 2.06 -13.57 2.98
C LEU A 106 1.20 -13.87 4.20
N GLN A 107 0.87 -15.14 4.41
CA GLN A 107 0.06 -15.57 5.54
C GLN A 107 0.96 -16.09 6.67
N TYR A 108 0.84 -15.49 7.84
CA TYR A 108 1.48 -16.01 9.06
C TYR A 108 0.56 -17.00 9.77
N ASN A 109 -0.72 -16.64 9.93
CA ASN A 109 -1.79 -17.51 10.40
C ASN A 109 -3.15 -17.01 9.88
N ASP A 110 -4.27 -17.59 10.33
CA ASP A 110 -5.62 -17.22 9.87
C ASP A 110 -6.01 -15.76 10.14
N ARG A 111 -5.31 -15.09 11.07
CA ARG A 111 -5.63 -13.76 11.55
C ARG A 111 -4.57 -12.71 11.24
N LEU A 112 -3.35 -13.10 10.91
CA LEU A 112 -2.24 -12.21 10.58
C LEU A 112 -1.75 -12.47 9.16
N LYS A 113 -1.84 -11.41 8.34
CA LYS A 113 -1.29 -11.35 6.98
C LYS A 113 -0.29 -10.22 6.88
N VAL A 114 0.74 -10.42 6.07
CA VAL A 114 1.91 -9.54 6.02
C VAL A 114 2.20 -9.15 4.58
N ILE A 115 2.49 -7.87 4.37
CA ILE A 115 3.06 -7.33 3.13
C ILE A 115 4.37 -6.63 3.50
N SER A 116 5.41 -6.81 2.70
CA SER A 116 6.71 -6.17 2.88
C SER A 116 7.29 -5.91 1.49
N LEU A 117 7.77 -4.69 1.25
CA LEU A 117 8.41 -4.33 -0.03
C LEU A 117 9.62 -5.22 -0.33
N GLU A 118 10.30 -5.71 0.71
CA GLU A 118 11.38 -6.69 0.60
C GLU A 118 11.02 -7.92 -0.20
N SER A 119 9.88 -8.51 0.15
CA SER A 119 9.42 -9.76 -0.45
C SER A 119 9.05 -9.62 -1.93
N MET A 120 9.01 -8.40 -2.46
CA MET A 120 8.73 -8.09 -3.86
C MET A 120 9.99 -7.90 -4.70
N MET A 121 11.17 -7.81 -4.10
CA MET A 121 12.43 -7.56 -4.81
C MET A 121 13.07 -8.88 -5.26
N GLU A 122 13.52 -8.93 -6.52
CA GLU A 122 14.07 -10.15 -7.14
C GLU A 122 15.49 -10.48 -6.65
N ASN A 123 16.28 -9.51 -6.18
CA ASN A 123 17.66 -9.74 -5.73
C ASN A 123 17.98 -8.92 -4.47
N ARG A 124 18.48 -9.61 -3.44
CA ARG A 124 18.99 -9.01 -2.19
C ARG A 124 20.43 -9.38 -1.88
N ASP A 125 21.09 -10.10 -2.79
CA ASP A 125 22.45 -10.59 -2.65
C ASP A 125 23.35 -10.09 -3.80
N GLU A 126 23.20 -8.83 -4.22
CA GLU A 126 24.32 -8.14 -4.87
C GLU A 126 24.98 -7.23 -3.82
N PRO A 127 26.29 -7.42 -3.56
CA PRO A 127 27.03 -6.69 -2.53
C PRO A 127 27.16 -5.19 -2.80
#